data_AF-A0A382D7B9-F1
#
_entry.id   AF-A0A382D7B9-F1
#
_cell.length_a   1.000
_cell.length_b   1.000
_cell.length_c   1.000
_cell.angle_alpha   90.00
_cell.angle_beta   90.00
_cell.angle_gamma   90.00
#
_symmetry.space_group_name_H-M   'P 1'
#
loop_
_entity.id
_entity.type
_entity.pdbx_description
1 polymer ?
#
loop_
_entity_poly.entity_id
_entity_poly.type
_entity_poly.pdbx_seq_one_letter_code
_entity_poly.pdbx_strand_id
1 'polypeptide(L)'
;AMTARALSDETSIDIEFEPLLQERNFGRLRGQRFIDLEARDIDPFAENYEPEEGETWQEFDQRVTHAWSRIQSALPSDGILAVVTHGLVCAALLRNHLDANAHVSDSGRLYPFRNASFTRIESSPPWRVELLNCAEHLEALGDQTSIYGQV
;
A
#
# COMPACT_ATOMS: atom_id res chain seq x y z
N ALA A 1 -0.26 -3.36 -12.07
CA ALA A 1 -0.41 -4.41 -13.12
C ALA A 1 0.88 -5.20 -13.36
N MET A 2 2.03 -4.58 -13.67
CA MET A 2 3.27 -5.33 -13.97
C MET A 2 3.76 -6.20 -12.81
N THR A 3 3.74 -5.69 -11.56
CA THR A 3 4.16 -6.45 -10.37
C THR A 3 3.32 -7.71 -10.15
N ALA A 4 1.99 -7.60 -10.23
CA ALA A 4 1.10 -8.76 -10.09
C ALA A 4 1.30 -9.78 -11.22
N ARG A 5 1.62 -9.32 -12.43
CA ARG A 5 1.92 -10.20 -13.56
C ARG A 5 3.19 -11.02 -13.35
N ALA A 6 4.25 -10.44 -12.80
CA ALA A 6 5.45 -11.20 -12.46
C ALA A 6 5.14 -12.36 -11.47
N LEU A 7 4.25 -12.15 -10.51
CA LEU A 7 3.79 -13.21 -9.60
C LEU A 7 2.94 -14.25 -10.30
N SER A 8 2.01 -13.82 -11.17
CA SER A 8 1.14 -14.70 -11.94
C SER A 8 1.93 -15.60 -12.89
N ASP A 9 2.93 -15.04 -13.58
CA ASP A 9 3.79 -15.78 -14.51
C ASP A 9 4.59 -16.88 -13.79
N GLU A 10 5.04 -16.63 -12.56
CA GLU A 10 5.78 -17.60 -11.74
C GLU A 10 4.86 -18.67 -11.11
N THR A 11 3.68 -18.27 -10.65
CA THR A 11 2.78 -19.14 -9.86
C THR A 11 1.69 -19.82 -10.68
N SER A 12 1.48 -19.38 -11.92
CA SER A 12 0.33 -19.76 -12.77
C SER A 12 -1.04 -19.47 -12.13
N ILE A 13 -1.11 -18.51 -11.19
CA ILE A 13 -2.35 -18.07 -10.55
C ILE A 13 -2.92 -16.87 -11.32
N ASP A 14 -4.23 -16.90 -11.60
CA ASP A 14 -4.94 -15.82 -12.28
C ASP A 14 -4.98 -14.53 -11.46
N ILE A 15 -4.95 -13.38 -12.14
CA ILE A 15 -5.03 -12.05 -11.52
C ILE A 15 -6.47 -11.55 -11.59
N GLU A 16 -7.04 -11.21 -10.44
CA GLU A 16 -8.26 -10.40 -10.34
C GLU A 16 -7.89 -8.93 -10.08
N PHE A 17 -8.50 -8.01 -10.83
CA PHE A 17 -8.32 -6.58 -10.63
C PHE A 17 -9.43 -6.02 -9.75
N GLU A 18 -9.05 -5.43 -8.61
CA GLU A 18 -9.95 -4.75 -7.69
C GLU A 18 -9.71 -3.23 -7.74
N PRO A 19 -10.64 -2.43 -8.32
CA PRO A 19 -10.51 -0.97 -8.41
C PRO A 19 -10.31 -0.26 -7.08
N LEU A 20 -10.81 -0.81 -5.97
CA LEU A 20 -10.66 -0.20 -4.65
C LEU A 20 -9.21 -0.22 -4.13
N LEU A 21 -8.32 -1.02 -4.74
CA LEU A 21 -6.89 -1.11 -4.38
C LEU A 21 -6.01 -0.10 -5.11
N GLN A 22 -6.57 0.84 -5.87
CA GLN A 22 -5.79 1.90 -6.52
C GLN A 22 -5.17 2.86 -5.50
N GLU A 23 -4.03 3.44 -5.83
CA GLU A 23 -3.42 4.52 -5.06
C GLU A 23 -4.39 5.69 -4.86
N ARG A 24 -4.20 6.48 -3.78
CA ARG A 24 -4.95 7.72 -3.57
C ARG A 24 -4.98 8.55 -4.84
N ASN A 25 -6.17 9.04 -5.20
CA ASN A 25 -6.31 9.93 -6.34
C ASN A 25 -5.76 11.32 -6.00
N PHE A 26 -4.60 11.65 -6.57
CA PHE A 26 -3.99 12.98 -6.43
C PHE A 26 -4.54 14.03 -7.41
N GLY A 27 -5.60 13.72 -8.16
CA GLY A 27 -6.29 14.65 -9.05
C GLY A 27 -5.34 15.33 -10.02
N ARG A 28 -5.37 16.66 -10.04
CA ARG A 28 -4.53 17.49 -10.91
C ARG A 28 -3.02 17.40 -10.65
N LEU A 29 -2.59 16.84 -9.52
CA LEU A 29 -1.16 16.65 -9.24
C LEU A 29 -0.55 15.46 -10.00
N ARG A 30 -1.38 14.57 -10.56
CA ARG A 30 -0.90 13.38 -11.28
C ARG A 30 0.02 13.77 -12.45
N GLY A 31 1.16 13.09 -12.53
CA GLY A 31 2.18 13.32 -13.56
C GLY A 31 3.18 14.44 -13.24
N GLN A 32 3.00 15.17 -12.14
CA GLN A 32 3.97 16.16 -11.66
C GLN A 32 5.02 15.48 -10.78
N ARG A 33 6.26 16.01 -10.78
CA ARG A 33 7.33 15.52 -9.91
C ARG A 33 7.20 16.13 -8.53
N PHE A 34 7.52 15.38 -7.48
CA PHE A 34 7.48 15.89 -6.11
C PHE A 34 8.32 17.14 -5.89
N ILE A 35 9.54 17.18 -6.46
CA ILE A 35 10.41 18.37 -6.35
C ILE A 35 9.76 19.65 -6.93
N ASP A 36 8.92 19.52 -7.96
CA ASP A 36 8.22 20.67 -8.56
C ASP A 36 7.03 21.12 -7.67
N LEU A 37 6.43 20.18 -6.94
CA LEU A 37 5.36 20.46 -5.97
C LEU A 37 5.93 21.12 -4.71
N GLU A 38 7.02 20.59 -4.17
CA GLU A 38 7.75 21.16 -3.02
C GLU A 38 8.24 22.58 -3.32
N ALA A 39 8.76 22.83 -4.53
CA ALA A 39 9.16 24.18 -4.95
C ALA A 39 7.99 25.19 -5.00
N ARG A 40 6.75 24.70 -4.99
CA ARG A 40 5.51 25.48 -4.93
C ARG A 40 4.84 25.44 -3.55
N ASP A 41 5.53 24.90 -2.54
CA ASP A 41 5.02 24.72 -1.18
C ASP A 41 3.77 23.82 -1.11
N ILE A 42 3.72 22.82 -2.00
CA ILE A 42 2.65 21.81 -2.05
C ILE A 42 3.20 20.50 -1.50
N ASP A 43 2.73 20.13 -0.30
CA ASP A 43 2.90 18.78 0.24
C ASP A 43 1.61 17.97 0.03
N PRO A 44 1.56 17.05 -0.96
CA PRO A 44 0.37 16.24 -1.22
C PRO A 44 0.06 15.22 -0.13
N PHE A 45 0.96 15.02 0.83
CA PHE A 45 0.84 14.05 1.93
C PHE A 45 0.46 14.69 3.26
N ALA A 46 0.46 16.01 3.34
CA ALA A 46 0.01 16.71 4.53
C ALA A 46 -1.43 16.30 4.91
N GLU A 47 -1.69 16.18 6.21
CA GLU A 47 -2.97 15.67 6.73
C GLU A 47 -4.18 16.52 6.32
N ASN A 48 -3.96 17.81 6.09
CA ASN A 48 -4.97 18.78 5.68
C ASN A 48 -4.95 19.06 4.17
N TYR A 49 -4.16 18.34 3.37
CA TYR A 49 -4.10 18.55 1.94
C TYR A 49 -5.19 17.77 1.20
N GLU A 50 -6.01 18.52 0.45
CA GLU A 50 -7.06 17.99 -0.42
C GLU A 50 -6.72 18.30 -1.89
N PRO A 51 -6.37 17.29 -2.70
CA PRO A 51 -6.06 17.49 -4.12
C PRO A 51 -7.30 17.89 -4.90
N GLU A 52 -7.19 18.96 -5.70
CA GLU A 52 -8.23 19.34 -6.66
C GLU A 52 -8.49 18.20 -7.66
N GLU A 53 -9.76 17.82 -7.86
CA GLU A 53 -10.19 16.67 -8.67
C GLU A 53 -9.63 15.31 -8.19
N GLY A 54 -9.11 15.27 -6.96
CA GLY A 54 -8.60 14.07 -6.32
C GLY A 54 -9.52 13.54 -5.22
N GLU A 55 -8.98 12.65 -4.40
CA GLU A 55 -9.62 12.12 -3.21
C GLU A 55 -9.12 12.87 -1.97
N THR A 56 -10.06 13.30 -1.14
CA THR A 56 -9.78 13.68 0.25
C THR A 56 -9.23 12.49 1.02
N TRP A 57 -8.61 12.75 2.17
CA TRP A 57 -8.16 11.68 3.06
C TRP A 57 -9.30 10.82 3.59
N GLN A 58 -10.46 11.43 3.87
CA GLN A 58 -11.64 10.73 4.34
C GLN A 58 -12.18 9.75 3.29
N GLU A 59 -12.31 10.20 2.04
CA GLU A 59 -12.75 9.33 0.93
C GLU A 59 -11.77 8.18 0.70
N PHE A 60 -10.46 8.47 0.78
CA PHE A 60 -9.42 7.46 0.68
C PHE A 60 -9.53 6.40 1.79
N ASP A 61 -9.60 6.82 3.06
CA ASP A 61 -9.72 5.91 4.21
C ASP A 61 -11.01 5.05 4.14
N GLN A 62 -12.12 5.64 3.71
CA GLN A 62 -13.38 4.90 3.48
C GLN A 62 -13.26 3.88 2.34
N ARG A 63 -12.61 4.24 1.24
CA ARG A 63 -12.37 3.32 0.12
C ARG A 63 -11.48 2.16 0.54
N VAL A 64 -10.39 2.42 1.27
CA VAL A 64 -9.51 1.36 1.79
C VAL A 64 -10.26 0.44 2.76
N THR A 65 -11.17 0.98 3.57
CA THR A 65 -12.04 0.18 4.44
C THR A 65 -12.91 -0.79 3.62
N HIS A 66 -13.51 -0.33 2.52
CA HIS A 66 -14.25 -1.20 1.61
C HIS A 66 -13.34 -2.24 0.91
N ALA A 67 -12.13 -1.84 0.52
CA ALA A 67 -11.14 -2.76 -0.05
C ALA A 67 -10.77 -3.87 0.95
N TRP A 68 -10.63 -3.53 2.24
CA TRP A 68 -10.36 -4.50 3.29
C TRP A 68 -11.48 -5.53 3.45
N SER A 69 -12.74 -5.11 3.37
CA SER A 69 -13.88 -6.06 3.35
C SER A 69 -13.85 -6.98 2.12
N ARG A 70 -13.41 -6.47 0.96
CA ARG A 70 -13.24 -7.29 -0.26
C ARG A 70 -12.12 -8.32 -0.11
N ILE A 71 -10.97 -7.91 0.41
CA ILE A 71 -9.84 -8.82 0.71
C ILE A 71 -10.28 -9.96 1.63
N GLN A 72 -10.95 -9.64 2.73
CA GLN A 72 -11.46 -10.65 3.67
C GLN A 72 -12.45 -11.62 3.00
N SER A 73 -13.29 -11.12 2.10
CA SER A 73 -14.28 -11.95 1.39
C SER A 73 -13.65 -12.82 0.29
N ALA A 74 -12.51 -12.39 -0.26
CA ALA A 74 -11.77 -13.10 -1.30
C ALA A 74 -10.76 -14.12 -0.74
N LEU A 75 -10.46 -14.05 0.56
CA LEU A 75 -9.52 -14.96 1.21
C LEU A 75 -10.08 -16.40 1.17
N PRO A 76 -9.38 -17.36 0.54
CA PRO A 76 -9.81 -18.76 0.55
C PRO A 76 -9.79 -19.33 1.98
N SER A 77 -10.67 -20.29 2.27
CA SER A 77 -10.72 -20.97 3.57
C SER A 77 -9.41 -21.68 3.90
N ASP A 78 -8.75 -22.22 2.88
CA ASP A 78 -7.45 -22.86 2.94
C ASP A 78 -6.60 -22.28 1.80
N GLY A 79 -5.59 -21.47 2.14
CA GLY A 79 -4.68 -20.93 1.13
C GLY A 79 -4.09 -19.57 1.47
N ILE A 80 -3.44 -18.99 0.47
CA ILE A 80 -2.78 -17.69 0.54
C ILE A 80 -3.42 -16.78 -0.51
N LEU A 81 -3.77 -15.56 -0.10
CA LEU A 81 -4.16 -14.49 -1.00
C LEU A 81 -3.02 -13.48 -1.07
N ALA A 82 -2.46 -13.25 -2.26
CA ALA A 82 -1.51 -12.18 -2.50
C ALA A 82 -2.26 -10.93 -2.97
N VAL A 83 -2.11 -9.82 -2.23
CA VAL A 83 -2.70 -8.53 -2.59
C VAL A 83 -1.58 -7.58 -3.02
N VAL A 84 -1.64 -7.13 -4.28
CA VAL A 84 -0.66 -6.19 -4.85
C VAL A 84 -1.29 -4.81 -4.96
N THR A 85 -0.77 -3.85 -4.21
CA THR A 85 -1.31 -2.47 -4.15
C THR A 85 -0.18 -1.45 -3.98
N HIS A 86 -0.49 -0.28 -3.43
CA HIS A 86 0.38 0.90 -3.37
C HIS A 86 0.67 1.32 -1.93
N GLY A 87 1.64 2.22 -1.76
CA GLY A 87 2.19 2.59 -0.45
C GLY A 87 1.16 3.17 0.51
N LEU A 88 0.32 4.12 0.08
CA LEU A 88 -0.68 4.70 1.00
C LEU A 88 -1.80 3.72 1.33
N VAL A 89 -2.14 2.81 0.41
CA VAL A 89 -3.13 1.76 0.68
C VAL A 89 -2.57 0.81 1.75
N CYS A 90 -1.32 0.36 1.61
CA CYS A 90 -0.63 -0.43 2.63
C CYS A 90 -0.56 0.29 3.99
N ALA A 91 -0.25 1.59 4.00
CA ALA A 91 -0.20 2.38 5.23
C ALA A 91 -1.57 2.51 5.90
N ALA A 92 -2.63 2.72 5.13
CA ALA A 92 -4.00 2.77 5.66
C ALA A 92 -4.46 1.40 6.19
N LEU A 93 -4.13 0.30 5.51
CA LEU A 93 -4.39 -1.05 6.02
C LEU A 93 -3.65 -1.30 7.35
N LEU A 94 -2.34 -0.99 7.39
CA LEU A 94 -1.49 -1.15 8.57
C LEU A 94 -2.05 -0.40 9.78
N ARG A 95 -2.49 0.85 9.58
CA ARG A 95 -3.02 1.71 10.64
C ARG A 95 -4.41 1.28 11.11
N ASN A 96 -5.30 0.94 10.19
CA ASN A 96 -6.74 0.84 10.48
C ASN A 96 -7.23 -0.60 10.71
N HIS A 97 -6.50 -1.61 10.21
CA HIS A 97 -7.03 -2.96 10.09
C HIS A 97 -6.11 -4.08 10.56
N LEU A 98 -4.82 -3.82 10.74
CA LEU A 98 -3.82 -4.84 11.11
C LEU A 98 -3.33 -4.65 12.56
N ASP A 99 -3.09 -5.75 13.27
CA ASP A 99 -2.41 -5.71 14.57
C ASP A 99 -0.89 -5.73 14.35
N ALA A 100 -0.30 -4.54 14.32
CA ALA A 100 1.13 -4.31 14.03
C ALA A 100 1.96 -3.92 15.27
N ASN A 101 1.41 -4.03 16.48
CA ASN A 101 2.02 -3.52 17.72
C ASN A 101 3.41 -4.10 18.01
N ALA A 102 3.69 -5.32 17.52
CA ALA A 102 4.99 -5.96 17.66
C ALA A 102 6.08 -5.37 16.75
N HIS A 103 5.70 -4.64 15.70
CA HIS A 103 6.61 -4.12 14.67
C HIS A 103 6.74 -2.61 14.69
N VAL A 104 5.65 -1.89 14.97
CA VAL A 104 5.60 -0.42 14.94
C VAL A 104 4.70 0.08 16.06
N SER A 105 5.19 1.02 16.86
CA SER A 105 4.44 1.58 17.99
C SER A 105 3.53 2.74 17.58
N ASP A 106 3.89 3.47 16.52
CA ASP A 106 3.08 4.50 15.87
C ASP A 106 3.52 4.64 14.41
N SER A 107 2.61 4.42 13.46
CA SER A 107 2.89 4.52 12.03
C SER A 107 2.40 5.84 11.42
N GLY A 108 1.76 6.71 12.21
CA GLY A 108 1.15 7.93 11.71
C GLY A 108 0.25 7.69 10.48
N ARG A 109 0.12 8.71 9.63
CA ARG A 109 -0.62 8.56 8.36
C ARG A 109 0.21 7.87 7.27
N LEU A 110 1.53 8.04 7.32
CA LEU A 110 2.47 7.58 6.31
C LEU A 110 3.41 6.53 6.89
N TYR A 111 3.50 5.38 6.22
CA TYR A 111 4.52 4.38 6.51
C TYR A 111 5.39 4.14 5.26
N PRO A 112 6.73 4.15 5.38
CA PRO A 112 7.64 4.10 4.24
C PRO A 112 7.79 2.69 3.67
N PHE A 113 6.73 2.19 3.01
CA PHE A 113 6.80 0.92 2.29
C PHE A 113 7.82 1.00 1.15
N ARG A 114 8.72 0.00 1.09
CA ARG A 114 9.71 -0.13 0.03
C ARG A 114 9.07 -0.70 -1.23
N ASN A 115 9.54 -0.28 -2.41
CA ASN A 115 9.06 -0.85 -3.67
C ASN A 115 9.26 -2.36 -3.70
N ALA A 116 8.22 -3.08 -4.12
CA ALA A 116 8.17 -4.55 -4.18
C ALA A 116 8.46 -5.27 -2.85
N SER A 117 8.46 -4.56 -1.72
CA SER A 117 8.37 -5.22 -0.41
C SER A 117 7.02 -5.92 -0.25
N PHE A 118 6.97 -6.89 0.66
CA PHE A 118 5.72 -7.51 1.07
C PHE A 118 5.57 -7.53 2.58
N THR A 119 4.30 -7.54 3.00
CA THR A 119 3.89 -7.71 4.39
C THR A 119 3.08 -8.99 4.46
N ARG A 120 3.34 -9.82 5.47
CA ARG A 120 2.56 -11.02 5.76
C ARG A 120 1.82 -10.85 7.08
N ILE A 121 0.56 -11.25 7.08
CA ILE A 121 -0.34 -11.21 8.22
C ILE A 121 -1.03 -12.56 8.43
N GLU A 122 -1.52 -12.81 9.63
CA GLU A 122 -2.40 -13.94 9.93
C GLU A 122 -3.66 -13.92 9.04
N SER A 123 -4.23 -15.09 8.73
CA SER A 123 -5.41 -15.25 7.88
C SER A 123 -6.75 -15.08 8.61
N SER A 124 -6.73 -14.64 9.87
CA SER A 124 -7.93 -14.37 10.66
C SER A 124 -7.71 -13.21 11.63
N PRO A 125 -8.79 -12.57 12.15
CA PRO A 125 -8.67 -11.60 13.23
C PRO A 125 -7.86 -12.18 14.41
N PRO A 126 -6.95 -11.40 15.03
CA PRO A 126 -6.81 -9.95 14.93
C PRO A 126 -5.98 -9.45 13.73
N TRP A 127 -5.68 -10.30 12.74
CA TRP A 127 -4.89 -9.94 11.56
C TRP A 127 -3.50 -9.46 11.94
N ARG A 128 -2.83 -10.22 12.82
CA ARG A 128 -1.51 -9.87 13.31
C ARG A 128 -0.51 -9.82 12.17
N VAL A 129 0.30 -8.78 12.16
CA VAL A 129 1.46 -8.69 11.26
C VAL A 129 2.52 -9.67 11.74
N GLU A 130 2.94 -10.58 10.85
CA GLU A 130 4.03 -11.53 11.08
C GLU A 130 5.36 -11.03 10.50
N LEU A 131 5.26 -10.31 9.39
CA LEU A 131 6.40 -9.75 8.67
C LEU A 131 5.97 -8.43 8.05
N LEU A 132 6.69 -7.36 8.33
CA LEU A 132 6.35 -6.01 7.87
C LEU A 132 7.38 -5.51 6.86
N ASN A 133 6.92 -5.04 5.69
CA ASN A 133 7.73 -4.29 4.72
C ASN A 133 9.05 -5.00 4.35
N CYS A 134 9.01 -6.33 4.19
CA CYS A 134 10.18 -7.14 3.92
C CYS A 134 10.61 -7.02 2.46
N ALA A 135 11.89 -6.70 2.26
CA ALA A 135 12.52 -6.57 0.95
C ALA A 135 13.87 -7.32 0.89
N GLU A 136 14.08 -8.31 1.77
CA GLU A 136 15.32 -9.11 1.83
C GLU A 136 15.63 -9.78 0.49
N HIS A 137 14.59 -10.23 -0.24
CA HIS A 137 14.70 -10.80 -1.58
C HIS A 137 15.27 -9.84 -2.63
N LEU A 138 15.20 -8.53 -2.40
CA LEU A 138 15.74 -7.49 -3.29
C LEU A 138 17.17 -7.12 -2.89
N GLU A 139 17.47 -7.12 -1.59
CA GLU A 139 18.82 -6.92 -1.07
C GLU A 139 19.77 -8.03 -1.53
N ALA A 140 19.26 -9.27 -1.59
CA ALA A 140 19.98 -10.41 -2.14
C ALA A 140 20.37 -10.24 -3.63
N LEU A 141 19.69 -9.34 -4.36
CA LEU A 141 19.97 -9.01 -5.76
C LEU A 141 20.90 -7.81 -5.91
N GLY A 142 21.30 -7.15 -4.82
CA GLY A 142 22.15 -5.96 -4.83
C GLY A 142 21.40 -4.65 -5.18
N ASP A 143 20.09 -4.70 -5.31
CA ASP A 143 19.27 -3.54 -5.67
C ASP A 143 18.83 -2.77 -4.42
N GLN A 144 19.31 -1.52 -4.29
CA GLN A 144 18.75 -0.59 -3.31
C GLN A 144 17.38 -0.10 -3.81
N THR A 145 16.32 -0.65 -3.24
CA THR A 145 14.95 -0.23 -3.55
C THR A 145 14.70 1.16 -2.99
N SER A 146 14.30 2.10 -3.86
CA SER A 146 13.82 3.41 -3.41
C SER A 146 12.68 3.28 -2.40
N ILE A 147 12.78 4.08 -1.34
CA ILE A 147 11.72 4.29 -0.35
C ILE A 147 10.86 5.45 -0.83
N TYR A 148 9.55 5.33 -0.69
CA TYR A 148 8.63 6.42 -1.01
C TYR A 148 9.00 7.70 -0.24
N GLY A 149 9.21 8.80 -0.96
CA GLY A 149 9.57 10.09 -0.36
C GLY A 149 11.06 10.28 -0.03
N GLN A 150 11.95 9.36 -0.42
CA GLN A 150 13.39 9.60 -0.40
C GLN A 150 13.95 9.60 -1.83
N VAL A 151 14.46 10.77 -2.24
CA VAL A 151 15.31 10.96 -3.43
C VAL A 151 16.76 10.90 -3.01
#